data_AF-A0A7T4WJV1-F1
#
_entry.id   AF-A0A7T4WJV1-F1
#
_cell.length_a   1.000
_cell.length_b   1.000
_cell.length_c   1.000
_cell.angle_alpha   90.00
_cell.angle_beta   90.00
_cell.angle_gamma   90.00
#
_symmetry.space_group_name_H-M   'P 1'
#
loop_
_entity.id
_entity.type
_entity.pdbx_description
1 polymer ?
#
loop_
_entity_poly.entity_id
_entity_poly.type
_entity_poly.pdbx_seq_one_letter_code
_entity_poly.pdbx_strand_id
1 'polypeptide(L)'
;MHLVLRRVDGGVLATPLTDAGAAGGEPVRLDEPGLPAFVAAHDAPGVRWVWDDTTRWYPAVLAAGGRVGRCVDLRLGRRVLRSALAARGSALAGAPADALDAPVAEARVVRPTQAQLFDDALFTASVPDDEVDPVAEFRAQLAAVAGSNAPGALRLLLTAESAGALVAAEILHAGLPWRADVHERLLEDALGPRVPYGVRPRRLEEIAAVVRDRLGDPGLNPDSPADVLKALRRTGLMVTSTRKWELQEIDHPVIEPLLEYKRLARLLTANGWTWLDDWIRDGRFHPKYVVGGVVTGRWAADGGGAMQLPKGIRGAVVADPGWKLVVADAAQLEPRVLAAMSGDRAMAAAGDGRDLYDGVVASGAVETRQQAKLAMLGAMYGATQGEGGRLVPRLVRAFPQALDLVERAARAGERGEPVTTLLGRTSPVPEDAWFEARNQAYTVEGTPAMQRAVESRARSWGRFTRNFVVQGTAAEWALAWMGSLRSRLLARFPGAVTDGPHLVFFVHDEIVVHAPAEHAEWVATQIREAAVDAGRLLFQDFPVTFPLSVAVVGAYSDAKD
;
A
#
# COMPACT_ATOMS: atom_id res chain seq x y z
N MET A 1 29.07 8.12 2.20
CA MET A 1 28.96 9.60 2.14
C MET A 1 27.51 9.97 1.94
N HIS A 2 27.02 10.97 2.67
CA HIS A 2 25.68 11.52 2.54
C HIS A 2 25.75 12.93 1.95
N LEU A 3 24.83 13.28 1.04
CA LEU A 3 24.64 14.66 0.56
C LEU A 3 23.28 15.15 1.05
N VAL A 4 23.28 16.03 2.05
CA VAL A 4 22.05 16.56 2.66
C VAL A 4 21.62 17.80 1.90
N LEU A 5 20.42 17.78 1.33
CA LEU A 5 19.82 18.91 0.64
C LEU A 5 18.93 19.71 1.58
N ARG A 6 19.00 21.04 1.45
CA ARG A 6 18.15 22.00 2.14
C ARG A 6 17.79 23.14 1.19
N ARG A 7 16.53 23.56 1.16
CA ARG A 7 16.13 24.82 0.51
C ARG A 7 16.45 25.99 1.44
N VAL A 8 17.11 27.00 0.89
CA VAL A 8 17.51 28.24 1.57
C VAL A 8 17.17 29.43 0.68
N ASP A 9 16.97 30.61 1.28
CA ASP A 9 16.67 31.85 0.56
C ASP A 9 17.50 32.01 -0.74
N GLY A 10 16.86 31.80 -1.89
CA GLY A 10 17.46 31.95 -3.22
C GLY A 10 18.26 30.75 -3.73
N GLY A 11 18.06 29.53 -3.23
CA GLY A 11 18.64 28.32 -3.82
C GLY A 11 18.56 27.05 -2.96
N VAL A 12 19.48 26.13 -3.24
CA VAL A 12 19.63 24.85 -2.54
C VAL A 12 21.03 24.81 -1.92
N LEU A 13 21.14 24.28 -0.70
CA LEU A 13 22.41 23.99 -0.05
C LEU A 13 22.59 22.48 0.03
N ALA A 14 23.66 21.96 -0.59
CA ALA A 14 24.07 20.57 -0.49
C ALA A 14 25.23 20.43 0.50
N THR A 15 24.98 19.76 1.64
CA THR A 15 25.95 19.59 2.72
C THR A 15 26.50 18.16 2.75
N PRO A 16 27.80 17.93 2.46
CA PRO A 16 28.40 16.61 2.55
C PRO A 16 28.59 16.18 4.00
N LEU A 17 28.12 14.98 4.34
CA LEU A 17 28.31 14.33 5.64
C LEU A 17 28.94 12.94 5.51
N THR A 18 29.68 12.55 6.54
CA THR A 18 30.16 11.17 6.69
C THR A 18 29.00 10.22 7.05
N ASP A 19 29.27 8.91 7.10
CA ASP A 19 28.26 7.93 7.50
C ASP A 19 27.87 8.04 8.98
N ALA A 20 28.70 8.72 9.79
CA ALA A 20 28.40 9.07 11.19
C ALA A 20 27.68 10.42 11.32
N GLY A 21 27.34 11.10 10.22
CA GLY A 21 26.71 12.41 10.22
C GLY A 21 27.66 13.58 10.55
N ALA A 22 28.97 13.36 10.66
CA ALA A 22 29.96 14.43 10.82
C ALA A 22 30.16 15.18 9.50
N ALA A 23 30.69 16.41 9.54
CA ALA A 23 31.01 17.16 8.34
C ALA A 23 31.99 16.37 7.45
N GLY A 24 31.61 16.17 6.18
CA GLY A 24 32.40 15.42 5.19
C GLY A 24 33.03 16.28 4.11
N GLY A 25 32.81 17.60 4.15
CA GLY A 25 33.28 18.58 3.18
C GLY A 25 32.55 19.91 3.37
N GLU A 26 32.93 20.91 2.58
CA GLU A 26 32.27 22.22 2.59
C GLU A 26 30.88 22.14 1.93
N PRO A 27 29.86 22.82 2.49
CA PRO A 27 28.56 22.94 1.84
C PRO A 27 28.66 23.64 0.48
N VAL A 28 27.95 23.13 -0.51
CA VAL A 28 27.85 23.70 -1.85
C VAL A 28 26.50 24.38 -2.01
N ARG A 29 26.49 25.65 -2.41
CA ARG A 29 25.27 26.38 -2.74
C ARG A 29 25.02 26.32 -4.24
N LEU A 30 23.80 25.98 -4.62
CA LEU A 30 23.33 25.83 -5.98
C LEU A 30 22.03 26.63 -6.17
N ASP A 31 21.77 27.05 -7.40
CA ASP A 31 20.45 27.52 -7.80
C ASP A 31 19.48 26.34 -7.90
N GLU A 32 18.19 26.58 -7.66
CA GLU A 32 17.19 25.50 -7.72
C GLU A 32 17.11 24.83 -9.10
N PRO A 33 17.19 25.57 -10.24
CA PRO A 33 17.26 24.96 -11.57
C PRO A 33 18.52 24.11 -11.82
N GLY A 34 19.62 24.35 -11.10
CA GLY A 34 20.87 23.60 -11.23
C GLY A 34 20.87 22.26 -10.48
N LEU A 35 19.87 22.00 -9.63
CA LEU A 35 19.78 20.77 -8.83
C LEU A 35 19.89 19.49 -9.68
N PRO A 36 19.17 19.32 -10.81
CA PRO A 36 19.25 18.08 -11.57
C PRO A 36 20.65 17.82 -12.14
N ALA A 37 21.34 18.85 -12.63
CA ALA A 37 22.71 18.74 -13.12
C ALA A 37 23.69 18.41 -11.98
N PHE A 38 23.49 19.01 -10.80
CA PHE A 38 24.26 18.68 -9.61
C PHE A 38 24.08 17.22 -9.20
N VAL A 39 22.84 16.70 -9.21
CA VAL A 39 22.54 15.30 -8.93
C VAL A 39 23.23 14.38 -9.94
N ALA A 40 23.09 14.65 -11.23
CA ALA A 40 23.72 13.84 -12.28
C ALA A 40 25.26 13.77 -12.15
N ALA A 41 25.89 14.85 -11.69
CA ALA A 41 27.35 14.90 -11.50
C ALA A 41 27.84 14.18 -10.22
N HIS A 42 26.99 13.99 -9.21
CA HIS A 42 27.37 13.49 -7.89
C HIS A 42 26.71 12.17 -7.50
N ASP A 43 25.69 11.69 -8.22
CA ASP A 43 25.08 10.40 -7.96
C ASP A 43 26.02 9.28 -8.39
N ALA A 44 26.71 8.68 -7.42
CA ALA A 44 27.69 7.63 -7.64
C ALA A 44 27.52 6.49 -6.62
N PRO A 45 28.05 5.28 -6.91
CA PRO A 45 28.11 4.21 -5.92
C PRO A 45 28.77 4.71 -4.62
N GLY A 46 28.12 4.50 -3.47
CA GLY A 46 28.60 5.00 -2.18
C GLY A 46 27.96 6.32 -1.71
N VAL A 47 27.32 7.07 -2.61
CA VAL A 47 26.56 8.28 -2.27
C VAL A 47 25.14 7.91 -1.83
N ARG A 48 24.60 8.69 -0.89
CA ARG A 48 23.21 8.66 -0.46
C ARG A 48 22.70 10.08 -0.28
N TRP A 49 21.66 10.43 -1.00
CA TRP A 49 21.01 11.74 -0.87
C TRP A 49 20.15 11.77 0.38
N VAL A 50 20.11 12.89 1.08
CA VAL A 50 19.29 13.06 2.27
C VAL A 50 18.48 14.32 2.09
N TRP A 51 17.16 14.20 2.23
CA TRP A 51 16.24 15.31 2.08
C TRP A 51 15.03 15.10 2.97
N ASP A 52 14.26 16.17 3.19
CA ASP A 52 13.10 16.13 4.06
C ASP A 52 11.98 15.22 3.50
N ASP A 53 11.67 15.34 2.20
CA ASP A 53 10.59 14.59 1.55
C ASP A 53 10.89 14.35 0.06
N THR A 54 10.94 13.09 -0.34
CA THR A 54 11.25 12.67 -1.73
C THR A 54 10.31 13.31 -2.75
N THR A 55 9.04 13.55 -2.39
CA THR A 55 8.04 14.15 -3.28
C THR A 55 8.31 15.63 -3.57
N ARG A 56 9.12 16.31 -2.76
CA ARG A 56 9.52 17.72 -2.96
C ARG A 56 10.79 17.89 -3.80
N TRP A 57 11.66 16.87 -3.86
CA TRP A 57 13.01 16.98 -4.44
C TRP A 57 13.18 16.16 -5.71
N TYR A 58 12.72 14.91 -5.70
CA TYR A 58 13.02 13.98 -6.79
C TYR A 58 12.26 14.26 -8.11
N PRO A 59 11.02 14.80 -8.12
CA PRO A 59 10.31 15.08 -9.38
C PRO A 59 11.06 16.00 -10.35
N ALA A 60 11.75 17.03 -9.86
CA ALA A 60 12.53 17.93 -10.72
C ALA A 60 13.73 17.22 -11.36
N VAL A 61 14.37 16.30 -10.62
CA VAL A 61 15.45 15.46 -11.13
C VAL A 61 14.94 14.52 -12.22
N LEU A 62 13.80 13.86 -11.97
CA LEU A 62 13.15 12.97 -12.94
C LEU A 62 12.74 13.71 -14.22
N ALA A 63 12.16 14.90 -14.09
CA ALA A 63 11.76 15.73 -15.23
C ALA A 63 12.94 16.14 -16.13
N ALA A 64 14.15 16.24 -15.56
CA ALA A 64 15.37 16.48 -16.30
C ALA A 64 16.05 15.20 -16.83
N GLY A 65 15.40 14.03 -16.68
CA GLY A 65 15.94 12.72 -17.09
C GLY A 65 16.95 12.11 -16.11
N GLY A 66 17.19 12.75 -14.96
CA GLY A 66 18.09 12.25 -13.94
C GLY A 66 17.44 11.21 -13.03
N ARG A 67 18.26 10.40 -12.36
CA ARG A 67 17.83 9.42 -11.35
C ARG A 67 18.74 9.48 -10.14
N VAL A 68 18.20 9.09 -8.99
CA VAL A 68 18.95 8.99 -7.73
C VAL A 68 19.10 7.55 -7.32
N GLY A 69 20.33 7.06 -7.14
CA GLY A 69 20.57 5.68 -6.71
C GLY A 69 19.93 5.36 -5.37
N ARG A 70 20.26 6.14 -4.33
CA ARG A 70 19.83 5.91 -2.95
C ARG A 70 19.55 7.21 -2.23
N CYS A 71 18.50 7.23 -1.41
CA CYS A 71 18.21 8.35 -0.52
C CYS A 71 17.99 7.94 0.94
N VAL A 72 17.82 8.95 1.81
CA VAL A 72 17.14 8.93 3.09
C VAL A 72 16.03 9.96 3.01
N ASP A 73 14.80 9.50 3.17
CA ASP A 73 13.63 10.36 3.33
C ASP A 73 13.41 10.63 4.82
N LEU A 74 13.71 11.85 5.26
CA LEU A 74 13.71 12.17 6.69
C LEU A 74 12.30 12.15 7.27
N ARG A 75 11.28 12.58 6.53
CA ARG A 75 9.88 12.56 7.00
C ARG A 75 9.38 11.13 7.23
N LEU A 76 9.66 10.22 6.30
CA LEU A 76 9.34 8.79 6.49
C LEU A 76 10.15 8.19 7.65
N GLY A 77 11.43 8.52 7.75
CA GLY A 77 12.28 8.00 8.82
C GLY A 77 11.86 8.48 10.21
N ARG A 78 11.48 9.75 10.32
CA ARG A 78 10.97 10.36 11.55
C ARG A 78 9.68 9.69 12.02
N ARG A 79 8.73 9.43 11.11
CA ARG A 79 7.46 8.74 11.43
C ARG A 79 7.70 7.35 12.04
N VAL A 80 8.65 6.59 11.48
CA VAL A 80 9.03 5.28 12.00
C VAL A 80 9.70 5.41 13.36
N LEU A 81 10.73 6.25 13.48
CA LEU A 81 11.56 6.31 14.69
C LEU A 81 10.84 6.91 15.89
N ARG A 82 9.93 7.88 15.69
CA ARG A 82 9.14 8.48 16.78
C ARG A 82 8.19 7.49 17.44
N SER A 83 7.68 6.53 16.67
CA SER A 83 6.76 5.50 17.17
C SER A 83 7.45 4.21 17.57
N ALA A 84 8.69 3.97 17.10
CA ALA A 84 9.40 2.72 17.32
C ALA A 84 9.66 2.43 18.82
N LEU A 85 9.16 1.30 19.33
CA LEU A 85 9.48 0.82 20.69
C LEU A 85 10.97 0.72 20.94
N ALA A 86 11.72 0.23 19.94
CA ALA A 86 13.16 0.06 20.03
C ALA A 86 13.92 1.40 20.18
N ALA A 87 13.31 2.53 19.83
CA ALA A 87 13.91 3.87 19.90
C ALA A 87 13.15 4.82 20.84
N ARG A 88 12.27 4.31 21.71
CA ARG A 88 11.40 5.12 22.59
C ARG A 88 12.18 6.06 23.54
N GLY A 89 13.41 5.71 23.90
CA GLY A 89 14.28 6.54 24.74
C GLY A 89 15.09 7.60 23.98
N SER A 90 14.94 7.70 22.66
CA SER A 90 15.68 8.67 21.85
C SER A 90 15.13 10.09 22.03
N ALA A 91 16.01 11.09 21.87
CA ALA A 91 15.59 12.49 21.85
C ALA A 91 14.52 12.75 20.78
N LEU A 92 14.62 12.06 19.64
CA LEU A 92 13.65 12.17 18.54
C LEU A 92 12.25 11.71 18.94
N ALA A 93 12.12 10.64 19.72
CA ALA A 93 10.82 10.14 20.17
C ALA A 93 10.14 11.08 21.18
N GLY A 94 10.92 11.78 22.01
CA GLY A 94 10.42 12.75 23.00
C GLY A 94 10.24 14.18 22.50
N ALA A 95 10.72 14.50 21.29
CA ALA A 95 10.66 15.86 20.75
C ALA A 95 9.20 16.29 20.46
N PRO A 96 8.84 17.58 20.66
CA PRO A 96 7.56 18.13 20.22
C PRO A 96 7.30 17.86 18.73
N ALA A 97 6.03 17.75 18.34
CA ALA A 97 5.67 17.62 16.95
C ALA A 97 5.98 18.92 16.18
N ASP A 98 6.50 18.80 14.96
CA ASP A 98 6.81 19.93 14.08
C ASP A 98 6.34 19.68 12.63
N ALA A 99 6.81 20.48 11.67
CA ALA A 99 6.43 20.41 10.27
C ALA A 99 6.74 19.06 9.59
N LEU A 100 7.71 18.27 10.08
CA LEU A 100 8.00 16.93 9.59
C LEU A 100 7.01 15.88 10.11
N ASP A 101 6.29 16.18 11.20
CA ASP A 101 5.22 15.30 11.71
C ASP A 101 3.86 15.60 11.05
N ALA A 102 3.71 16.77 10.44
CA ALA A 102 2.50 17.15 9.73
C ALA A 102 2.29 16.29 8.46
N PRO A 103 1.03 16.01 8.08
CA PRO A 103 0.74 15.50 6.75
C PRO A 103 1.26 16.49 5.69
N VAL A 104 1.84 15.98 4.61
CA VAL A 104 2.39 16.81 3.54
C VAL A 104 1.26 17.68 2.98
N ALA A 105 1.41 19.00 3.05
CA ALA A 105 0.43 19.93 2.47
C ALA A 105 0.39 19.72 0.95
N GLU A 106 -0.79 19.41 0.42
CA GLU A 106 -0.98 19.22 -1.02
C GLU A 106 -0.76 20.55 -1.75
N ALA A 107 0.20 20.59 -2.67
CA ALA A 107 0.01 21.40 -3.87
C ALA A 107 -1.13 20.75 -4.66
N ARG A 108 -2.38 21.14 -4.39
CA ARG A 108 -3.47 20.84 -5.31
C ARG A 108 -3.06 21.40 -6.66
N VAL A 109 -2.89 20.54 -7.66
CA VAL A 109 -2.99 20.97 -9.05
C VAL A 109 -4.45 21.33 -9.26
N VAL A 110 -4.82 22.54 -8.83
CA VAL A 110 -6.07 23.17 -9.22
C VAL A 110 -5.93 23.36 -10.73
N ARG A 111 -6.82 22.76 -11.52
CA ARG A 111 -6.91 23.07 -12.95
C ARG A 111 -7.00 24.60 -13.06
N PRO A 112 -6.05 25.29 -13.73
CA PRO A 112 -6.18 26.73 -13.88
C PRO A 112 -7.49 26.97 -14.63
N THR A 113 -8.42 27.66 -13.97
CA THR A 113 -9.60 28.16 -14.67
C THR A 113 -9.14 29.19 -15.70
N GLN A 114 -9.93 29.39 -16.77
CA GLN A 114 -9.58 30.34 -17.84
C GLN A 114 -9.33 31.77 -17.32
N ALA A 115 -9.82 32.09 -16.11
CA ALA A 115 -9.57 33.34 -15.40
C ALA A 115 -8.16 33.42 -14.74
N GLN A 116 -7.54 32.29 -14.37
CA GLN A 116 -6.22 32.23 -13.73
C GLN A 116 -5.05 32.30 -14.73
N LEU A 117 -5.30 31.98 -16.00
CA LEU A 117 -4.30 32.09 -17.08
C LEU A 117 -3.85 33.53 -17.35
N PHE A 118 -4.58 34.54 -16.85
CA PHE A 118 -4.21 35.95 -16.94
C PHE A 118 -3.48 36.49 -15.69
N ASP A 119 -3.44 35.75 -14.59
CA ASP A 119 -2.79 36.16 -13.32
C ASP A 119 -1.42 35.48 -13.08
N ASP A 120 -1.18 34.30 -13.66
CA ASP A 120 0.06 33.49 -13.44
C ASP A 120 1.33 34.09 -14.07
N ALA A 121 1.24 35.20 -14.81
CA ALA A 121 2.42 35.87 -15.38
C ALA A 121 3.13 36.81 -14.39
N LEU A 122 2.60 37.03 -13.17
CA LEU A 122 3.07 38.08 -12.25
C LEU A 122 3.54 37.61 -10.86
N PHE A 123 3.39 36.33 -10.51
CA PHE A 123 3.88 35.81 -9.23
C PHE A 123 4.62 34.48 -9.41
N THR A 124 5.94 34.55 -9.55
CA THR A 124 6.81 33.40 -9.25
C THR A 124 6.65 33.08 -7.77
N ALA A 125 5.81 32.12 -7.43
CA ALA A 125 5.69 31.62 -6.06
C ALA A 125 7.06 31.04 -5.64
N SER A 126 7.74 31.72 -4.71
CA SER A 126 8.98 31.21 -4.11
C SER A 126 8.67 29.90 -3.38
N VAL A 127 9.43 28.85 -3.65
CA VAL A 127 9.35 27.62 -2.85
C VAL A 127 9.79 27.98 -1.42
N PRO A 128 8.96 27.74 -0.39
CA PRO A 128 9.32 28.12 0.97
C PRO A 128 10.58 27.39 1.43
N ASP A 129 11.40 28.08 2.22
CA ASP A 129 12.55 27.53 2.93
C ASP A 129 12.14 26.33 3.79
N ASP A 130 13.09 25.41 3.99
CA ASP A 130 12.84 24.29 4.90
C ASP A 130 12.80 24.79 6.36
N GLU A 131 11.65 24.63 7.00
CA GLU A 131 11.43 25.03 8.40
C GLU A 131 12.29 24.23 9.39
N VAL A 132 12.63 22.98 9.05
CA VAL A 132 13.44 22.08 9.88
C VAL A 132 14.81 21.87 9.22
N ASP A 133 15.89 21.99 10.00
CA ASP A 133 17.24 21.72 9.51
C ASP A 133 17.45 20.22 9.23
N PRO A 134 17.58 19.79 7.95
CA PRO A 134 17.69 18.38 7.59
C PRO A 134 19.00 17.75 8.09
N VAL A 135 20.06 18.54 8.33
CA VAL A 135 21.31 18.01 8.91
C VAL A 135 21.11 17.62 10.38
N ALA A 136 20.43 18.47 11.14
CA ALA A 136 20.11 18.19 12.54
C ALA A 136 19.15 16.99 12.67
N GLU A 137 18.09 16.94 11.86
CA GLU A 137 17.16 15.82 11.82
C GLU A 137 17.88 14.51 11.45
N PHE A 138 18.70 14.51 10.39
CA PHE A 138 19.44 13.31 10.00
C PHE A 138 20.35 12.78 11.12
N ARG A 139 21.07 13.66 11.82
CA ARG A 139 21.88 13.28 12.98
C ARG A 139 21.03 12.72 14.13
N ALA A 140 19.87 13.31 14.39
CA ALA A 140 18.95 12.81 15.40
C ALA A 140 18.44 11.40 15.06
N GLN A 141 18.13 11.13 13.78
CA GLN A 141 17.75 9.79 13.32
C GLN A 141 18.90 8.78 13.44
N LEU A 142 20.13 9.17 13.05
CA LEU A 142 21.30 8.31 13.23
C LEU A 142 21.53 7.95 14.70
N ALA A 143 21.42 8.93 15.61
CA ALA A 143 21.54 8.72 17.05
C ALA A 143 20.42 7.82 17.59
N ALA A 144 19.17 8.03 17.15
CA ALA A 144 18.03 7.21 17.55
C ALA A 144 18.20 5.74 17.11
N VAL A 145 18.68 5.50 15.89
CA VAL A 145 18.99 4.15 15.40
C VAL A 145 20.14 3.54 16.20
N ALA A 146 21.24 4.27 16.38
CA ALA A 146 22.43 3.77 17.08
C ALA A 146 22.16 3.41 18.55
N GLY A 147 21.32 4.20 19.24
CA GLY A 147 20.90 3.96 20.62
C GLY A 147 19.72 2.99 20.77
N SER A 148 19.21 2.41 19.67
CA SER A 148 18.08 1.50 19.73
C SER A 148 18.49 0.07 20.11
N ASN A 149 17.52 -0.72 20.58
CA ASN A 149 17.76 -2.14 20.89
C ASN A 149 17.83 -3.04 19.63
N ALA A 150 17.59 -2.50 18.44
CA ALA A 150 17.56 -3.24 17.18
C ALA A 150 18.07 -2.38 15.98
N PRO A 151 19.32 -1.88 16.02
CA PRO A 151 19.82 -0.87 15.08
C PRO A 151 19.86 -1.37 13.63
N GLY A 152 20.20 -2.65 13.40
CA GLY A 152 20.25 -3.24 12.07
C GLY A 152 18.87 -3.32 11.41
N ALA A 153 17.86 -3.77 12.16
CA ALA A 153 16.49 -3.90 11.71
C ALA A 153 15.88 -2.52 11.36
N LEU A 154 16.01 -1.54 12.26
CA LEU A 154 15.53 -0.19 11.99
C LEU A 154 16.25 0.44 10.80
N ARG A 155 17.57 0.29 10.66
CA ARG A 155 18.30 0.82 9.50
C ARG A 155 17.79 0.22 8.18
N LEU A 156 17.48 -1.07 8.17
CA LEU A 156 16.91 -1.73 7.00
C LEU A 156 15.50 -1.19 6.70
N LEU A 157 14.65 -1.03 7.72
CA LEU A 157 13.33 -0.43 7.56
C LEU A 157 13.41 0.98 6.97
N LEU A 158 14.23 1.86 7.52
CA LEU A 158 14.40 3.23 7.01
C LEU A 158 14.90 3.27 5.56
N THR A 159 15.82 2.35 5.23
CA THR A 159 16.32 2.20 3.86
C THR A 159 15.22 1.73 2.91
N ALA A 160 14.39 0.79 3.35
CA ALA A 160 13.29 0.24 2.58
C ALA A 160 12.18 1.29 2.33
N GLU A 161 11.81 2.08 3.36
CA GLU A 161 10.87 3.20 3.21
C GLU A 161 11.38 4.24 2.20
N SER A 162 12.66 4.62 2.32
CA SER A 162 13.29 5.59 1.42
C SER A 162 13.35 5.08 -0.03
N ALA A 163 13.69 3.79 -0.22
CA ALA A 163 13.64 3.16 -1.53
C ALA A 163 12.20 3.12 -2.10
N GLY A 164 11.21 2.87 -1.24
CA GLY A 164 9.80 2.93 -1.60
C GLY A 164 9.38 4.32 -2.08
N ALA A 165 9.86 5.38 -1.44
CA ALA A 165 9.58 6.76 -1.85
C ALA A 165 10.13 7.08 -3.25
N LEU A 166 11.35 6.61 -3.55
CA LEU A 166 11.93 6.72 -4.89
C LEU A 166 11.09 5.96 -5.93
N VAL A 167 10.70 4.71 -5.63
CA VAL A 167 9.86 3.90 -6.52
C VAL A 167 8.51 4.58 -6.77
N ALA A 168 7.86 5.11 -5.72
CA ALA A 168 6.58 5.80 -5.84
C ALA A 168 6.68 7.04 -6.74
N ALA A 169 7.74 7.83 -6.59
CA ALA A 169 8.01 9.00 -7.43
C ALA A 169 8.29 8.60 -8.90
N GLU A 170 9.04 7.52 -9.13
CA GLU A 170 9.29 6.99 -10.47
C GLU A 170 8.02 6.48 -11.15
N ILE A 171 7.17 5.76 -10.42
CA ILE A 171 5.85 5.31 -10.92
C ILE A 171 4.97 6.52 -11.26
N LEU A 172 4.91 7.53 -10.39
CA LEU A 172 4.13 8.75 -10.63
C LEU A 172 4.63 9.50 -11.88
N HIS A 173 5.94 9.57 -12.07
CA HIS A 173 6.56 10.21 -13.23
C HIS A 173 6.29 9.43 -14.52
N ALA A 174 6.53 8.12 -14.53
CA ALA A 174 6.42 7.29 -15.72
C ALA A 174 4.97 7.05 -16.16
N GLY A 175 4.06 6.83 -15.19
CA GLY A 175 2.66 6.53 -15.44
C GLY A 175 2.42 5.13 -16.05
N LEU A 176 1.29 4.53 -15.67
CA LEU A 176 0.80 3.27 -16.23
C LEU A 176 0.19 3.51 -17.62
N PRO A 177 0.67 2.84 -18.69
CA PRO A 177 0.07 2.93 -20.02
C PRO A 177 -1.44 2.63 -20.01
N TRP A 178 -2.23 3.51 -20.63
CA TRP A 178 -3.69 3.46 -20.59
C TRP A 178 -4.34 3.88 -21.91
N ARG A 179 -5.15 3.00 -22.48
CA ARG A 179 -5.94 3.22 -23.69
C ARG A 179 -7.33 3.75 -23.35
N ALA A 180 -7.49 5.07 -23.42
CA ALA A 180 -8.76 5.74 -23.17
C ALA A 180 -9.88 5.24 -24.08
N ASP A 181 -9.60 5.01 -25.37
CA ASP A 181 -10.57 4.49 -26.33
C ASP A 181 -11.06 3.07 -25.99
N VAL A 182 -10.17 2.21 -25.46
CA VAL A 182 -10.54 0.88 -24.97
C VAL A 182 -11.40 1.01 -23.72
N HIS A 183 -11.04 1.91 -22.81
CA HIS A 183 -11.81 2.15 -21.60
C HIS A 183 -13.23 2.66 -21.93
N GLU A 184 -13.37 3.61 -22.85
CA GLU A 184 -14.68 4.11 -23.27
C GLU A 184 -15.54 3.00 -23.85
N ARG A 185 -15.00 2.16 -24.74
CA ARG A 185 -15.73 1.00 -25.27
C ARG A 185 -16.18 0.03 -24.17
N LEU A 186 -15.31 -0.29 -23.22
CA LEU A 186 -15.66 -1.15 -22.08
C LEU A 186 -16.78 -0.56 -21.22
N LEU A 187 -16.82 0.76 -21.05
CA LEU A 187 -17.90 1.45 -20.35
C LEU A 187 -19.19 1.44 -21.17
N GLU A 188 -19.12 1.70 -22.47
CA GLU A 188 -20.27 1.69 -23.37
C GLU A 188 -20.92 0.30 -23.47
N ASP A 189 -20.11 -0.75 -23.57
CA ASP A 189 -20.57 -2.13 -23.57
C ASP A 189 -21.27 -2.51 -22.25
N ALA A 190 -20.77 -1.99 -21.13
CA ALA A 190 -21.28 -2.32 -19.80
C ALA A 190 -22.48 -1.46 -19.36
N LEU A 191 -22.55 -0.20 -19.77
CA LEU A 191 -23.47 0.81 -19.23
C LEU A 191 -24.41 1.41 -20.30
N GLY A 192 -24.12 1.20 -21.58
CA GLY A 192 -24.73 1.90 -22.71
C GLY A 192 -23.97 3.20 -23.04
N PRO A 193 -24.49 4.00 -24.00
CA PRO A 193 -23.84 5.22 -24.47
C PRO A 193 -23.46 6.17 -23.34
N ARG A 194 -22.34 6.88 -23.50
CA ARG A 194 -21.88 7.90 -22.54
C ARG A 194 -22.97 8.93 -22.26
N VAL A 195 -23.20 9.21 -20.99
CA VAL A 195 -24.18 10.18 -20.51
C VAL A 195 -23.51 11.33 -19.75
N PRO A 196 -24.15 12.51 -19.65
CA PRO A 196 -23.67 13.60 -18.81
C PRO A 196 -23.56 13.21 -17.33
N TYR A 197 -22.71 13.94 -16.59
CA TYR A 197 -22.56 13.74 -15.15
C TYR A 197 -23.92 13.86 -14.42
N GLY A 198 -24.17 12.94 -13.48
CA GLY A 198 -25.41 12.89 -12.69
C GLY A 198 -26.58 12.19 -13.37
N VAL A 199 -26.47 11.84 -14.66
CA VAL A 199 -27.49 11.07 -15.38
C VAL A 199 -27.21 9.57 -15.22
N ARG A 200 -28.24 8.77 -14.90
CA ARG A 200 -28.10 7.30 -14.83
C ARG A 200 -28.01 6.72 -16.25
N PRO A 201 -26.98 5.93 -16.58
CA PRO A 201 -26.87 5.25 -17.87
C PRO A 201 -28.05 4.32 -18.14
N ARG A 202 -28.38 4.14 -19.42
CA ARG A 202 -29.54 3.35 -19.88
C ARG A 202 -29.58 1.96 -19.24
N ARG A 203 -28.45 1.22 -19.24
CA ARG A 203 -28.40 -0.15 -18.70
C ARG A 203 -28.69 -0.18 -17.20
N LEU A 204 -28.21 0.81 -16.45
CA LEU A 204 -28.49 0.94 -15.02
C LEU A 204 -29.97 1.27 -14.77
N GLU A 205 -30.59 2.13 -15.58
CA GLU A 205 -32.02 2.43 -15.45
C GLU A 205 -32.89 1.20 -15.77
N GLU A 206 -32.55 0.43 -16.80
CA GLU A 206 -33.24 -0.83 -17.14
C GLU A 206 -33.21 -1.82 -15.95
N ILE A 207 -32.05 -2.02 -15.33
CA ILE A 207 -31.92 -2.90 -14.16
C ILE A 207 -32.63 -2.31 -12.94
N ALA A 208 -32.57 -0.98 -12.75
CA ALA A 208 -33.30 -0.30 -11.68
C ALA A 208 -34.82 -0.55 -11.79
N ALA A 209 -35.38 -0.47 -13.00
CA ALA A 209 -36.78 -0.78 -13.25
C ALA A 209 -37.14 -2.22 -12.87
N VAL A 210 -36.29 -3.20 -13.22
CA VAL A 210 -36.48 -4.61 -12.82
C VAL A 210 -36.43 -4.78 -11.30
N VAL A 211 -35.50 -4.09 -10.61
CA VAL A 211 -35.41 -4.14 -9.15
C VAL A 211 -36.64 -3.52 -8.49
N ARG A 212 -37.12 -2.38 -8.99
CA ARG A 212 -38.35 -1.72 -8.52
C ARG A 212 -39.57 -2.62 -8.69
N ASP A 213 -39.72 -3.24 -9.86
CA ASP A 213 -40.81 -4.16 -10.18
C ASP A 213 -40.80 -5.39 -9.26
N ARG A 214 -39.65 -6.07 -9.13
CA ARG A 214 -39.50 -7.26 -8.28
C ARG A 214 -39.70 -7.00 -6.78
N LEU A 215 -39.55 -5.75 -6.33
CA LEU A 215 -39.80 -5.33 -4.95
C LEU A 215 -41.18 -4.68 -4.75
N GLY A 216 -41.95 -4.49 -5.82
CA GLY A 216 -43.21 -3.75 -5.78
C GLY A 216 -43.02 -2.30 -5.28
N ASP A 217 -41.89 -1.67 -5.60
CA ASP A 217 -41.54 -0.31 -5.16
C ASP A 217 -41.14 0.60 -6.32
N PRO A 218 -42.09 1.29 -6.98
CA PRO A 218 -41.78 2.22 -8.06
C PRO A 218 -40.90 3.40 -7.64
N GLY A 219 -40.92 3.78 -6.36
CA GLY A 219 -40.19 4.93 -5.82
C GLY A 219 -38.78 4.59 -5.31
N LEU A 220 -38.38 3.33 -5.34
CA LEU A 220 -37.07 2.90 -4.83
C LEU A 220 -35.93 3.59 -5.57
N ASN A 221 -35.02 4.18 -4.79
CA ASN A 221 -33.72 4.63 -5.27
C ASN A 221 -32.66 3.52 -5.04
N PRO A 222 -32.26 2.77 -6.09
CA PRO A 222 -31.28 1.70 -5.93
C PRO A 222 -29.84 2.18 -5.65
N ASP A 223 -29.56 3.48 -5.80
CA ASP A 223 -28.26 4.08 -5.43
C ASP A 223 -28.13 4.32 -3.91
N SER A 224 -29.23 4.24 -3.17
CA SER A 224 -29.27 4.43 -1.71
C SER A 224 -29.27 3.08 -1.00
N PRO A 225 -28.18 2.68 -0.31
CA PRO A 225 -28.15 1.43 0.43
C PRO A 225 -29.22 1.34 1.53
N ALA A 226 -29.60 2.49 2.10
CA ALA A 226 -30.66 2.59 3.11
C ALA A 226 -32.04 2.32 2.52
N ASP A 227 -32.35 2.88 1.34
CA ASP A 227 -33.63 2.65 0.67
C ASP A 227 -33.75 1.20 0.19
N VAL A 228 -32.66 0.65 -0.37
CA VAL A 228 -32.58 -0.78 -0.74
C VAL A 228 -32.83 -1.68 0.48
N LEU A 229 -32.16 -1.42 1.61
CA LEU A 229 -32.34 -2.21 2.82
C LEU A 229 -33.79 -2.14 3.34
N LYS A 230 -34.40 -0.96 3.29
CA LYS A 230 -35.81 -0.75 3.69
C LYS A 230 -36.76 -1.50 2.76
N ALA A 231 -36.54 -1.44 1.45
CA ALA A 231 -37.37 -2.13 0.46
C ALA A 231 -37.28 -3.66 0.61
N LEU A 232 -36.08 -4.21 0.76
CA LEU A 232 -35.85 -5.66 1.00
C LEU A 232 -36.58 -6.15 2.27
N ARG A 233 -36.51 -5.37 3.36
CA ARG A 233 -37.22 -5.72 4.61
C ARG A 233 -38.74 -5.67 4.43
N ARG A 234 -39.25 -4.69 3.69
CA ARG A 234 -40.69 -4.58 3.43
C ARG A 234 -41.22 -5.76 2.61
N THR A 235 -40.41 -6.35 1.75
CA THR A 235 -40.75 -7.58 1.02
C THR A 235 -40.54 -8.86 1.83
N GLY A 236 -40.28 -8.75 3.14
CA GLY A 236 -40.13 -9.90 4.04
C GLY A 236 -38.75 -10.54 4.03
N LEU A 237 -37.75 -9.95 3.35
CA LEU A 237 -36.38 -10.47 3.35
C LEU A 237 -35.66 -10.01 4.62
N MET A 238 -35.22 -10.98 5.41
CA MET A 238 -34.53 -10.74 6.69
C MET A 238 -33.05 -10.41 6.45
N VAL A 239 -32.80 -9.16 6.05
CA VAL A 239 -31.46 -8.61 5.83
C VAL A 239 -31.05 -7.59 6.88
N THR A 240 -29.80 -7.68 7.31
CA THR A 240 -29.10 -6.75 8.18
C THR A 240 -28.24 -5.76 7.39
N SER A 241 -27.78 -6.14 6.21
CA SER A 241 -27.01 -5.28 5.30
C SER A 241 -27.31 -5.57 3.82
N THR A 242 -26.76 -4.75 2.93
CA THR A 242 -26.81 -4.99 1.48
C THR A 242 -25.48 -5.55 0.96
N ARG A 243 -24.64 -6.15 1.82
CA ARG A 243 -23.35 -6.72 1.41
C ARG A 243 -23.57 -7.93 0.51
N LYS A 244 -22.68 -8.11 -0.46
CA LYS A 244 -22.80 -9.17 -1.47
C LYS A 244 -22.97 -10.56 -0.85
N TRP A 245 -22.17 -10.92 0.15
CA TRP A 245 -22.21 -12.26 0.77
C TRP A 245 -23.57 -12.56 1.41
N GLU A 246 -24.15 -11.61 2.14
CA GLU A 246 -25.45 -11.77 2.79
C GLU A 246 -26.57 -11.85 1.74
N LEU A 247 -26.52 -10.98 0.72
CA LEU A 247 -27.51 -11.00 -0.36
C LEU A 247 -27.47 -12.32 -1.15
N GLN A 248 -26.28 -12.89 -1.37
CA GLN A 248 -26.11 -14.14 -2.12
C GLN A 248 -26.64 -15.39 -1.41
N GLU A 249 -26.85 -15.34 -0.10
CA GLU A 249 -27.44 -16.43 0.68
C GLU A 249 -28.98 -16.47 0.59
N ILE A 250 -29.59 -15.46 -0.05
CA ILE A 250 -31.03 -15.30 -0.13
C ILE A 250 -31.53 -15.80 -1.48
N ASP A 251 -32.48 -16.73 -1.42
CA ASP A 251 -33.21 -17.19 -2.60
C ASP A 251 -34.40 -16.26 -2.88
N HIS A 252 -34.17 -15.23 -3.69
CA HIS A 252 -35.22 -14.31 -4.14
C HIS A 252 -34.87 -13.73 -5.53
N PRO A 253 -35.85 -13.60 -6.45
CA PRO A 253 -35.56 -13.14 -7.81
C PRO A 253 -34.91 -11.75 -7.86
N VAL A 254 -35.16 -10.85 -6.91
CA VAL A 254 -34.52 -9.51 -6.90
C VAL A 254 -32.99 -9.55 -6.74
N ILE A 255 -32.43 -10.61 -6.15
CA ILE A 255 -31.04 -10.60 -5.67
C ILE A 255 -30.05 -10.47 -6.82
N GLU A 256 -30.20 -11.26 -7.88
CA GLU A 256 -29.30 -11.22 -9.03
C GLU A 256 -29.31 -9.84 -9.73
N PRO A 257 -30.47 -9.26 -10.13
CA PRO A 257 -30.52 -7.90 -10.66
C PRO A 257 -29.94 -6.84 -9.71
N LEU A 258 -30.18 -6.95 -8.40
CA LEU A 258 -29.63 -6.01 -7.43
C LEU A 258 -28.10 -6.10 -7.35
N LEU A 259 -27.54 -7.31 -7.39
CA LEU A 259 -26.09 -7.50 -7.43
C LEU A 259 -25.48 -6.99 -8.74
N GLU A 260 -26.15 -7.19 -9.88
CA GLU A 260 -25.75 -6.62 -11.17
C GLU A 260 -25.76 -5.09 -11.14
N TYR A 261 -26.85 -4.48 -10.63
CA TYR A 261 -26.97 -3.03 -10.44
C TYR A 261 -25.81 -2.49 -9.61
N LYS A 262 -25.56 -3.08 -8.44
CA LYS A 262 -24.49 -2.64 -7.53
C LYS A 262 -23.12 -2.76 -8.17
N ARG A 263 -22.88 -3.81 -8.98
CA ARG A 263 -21.62 -3.98 -9.72
C ARG A 263 -21.42 -2.87 -10.75
N LEU A 264 -22.43 -2.57 -11.56
CA LEU A 264 -22.36 -1.54 -12.60
C LEU A 264 -22.33 -0.13 -12.03
N ALA A 265 -23.11 0.15 -10.98
CA ALA A 265 -23.08 1.43 -10.28
C ALA A 265 -21.70 1.68 -9.64
N ARG A 266 -21.07 0.64 -9.10
CA ARG A 266 -19.69 0.73 -8.62
C ARG A 266 -18.70 0.98 -9.76
N LEU A 267 -18.86 0.35 -10.93
CA LEU A 267 -18.02 0.62 -12.11
C LEU A 267 -18.13 2.10 -12.51
N LEU A 268 -19.36 2.61 -12.69
CA LEU A 268 -19.62 4.01 -13.08
C LEU A 268 -19.01 5.00 -12.09
N THR A 269 -19.20 4.77 -10.79
CA THR A 269 -18.72 5.69 -9.74
C THR A 269 -17.24 5.58 -9.46
N ALA A 270 -16.64 4.39 -9.59
CA ALA A 270 -15.22 4.18 -9.31
C ALA A 270 -14.32 4.57 -10.47
N ASN A 271 -14.71 4.17 -11.68
CA ASN A 271 -13.87 4.20 -12.88
C ASN A 271 -14.70 4.47 -14.14
N GLY A 272 -15.82 5.21 -14.02
CA GLY A 272 -16.61 5.62 -15.17
C GLY A 272 -15.96 6.76 -15.97
N TRP A 273 -16.73 7.40 -16.84
CA TRP A 273 -16.24 8.44 -17.74
C TRP A 273 -15.59 9.63 -17.01
N THR A 274 -16.18 10.10 -15.90
CA THR A 274 -15.57 11.19 -15.11
C THR A 274 -14.19 10.81 -14.56
N TRP A 275 -14.03 9.57 -14.10
CA TRP A 275 -12.72 9.10 -13.66
C TRP A 275 -11.73 9.07 -14.83
N LEU A 276 -12.18 8.59 -16.00
CA LEU A 276 -11.35 8.55 -17.20
C LEU A 276 -10.85 9.96 -17.58
N ASP A 277 -11.74 10.96 -17.57
CA ASP A 277 -11.39 12.35 -17.89
C ASP A 277 -10.44 12.98 -16.85
N ASP A 278 -10.60 12.63 -15.57
CA ASP A 278 -9.84 13.25 -14.48
C ASP A 278 -8.45 12.64 -14.28
N TRP A 279 -8.31 11.33 -14.53
CA TRP A 279 -7.12 10.57 -14.13
C TRP A 279 -6.24 10.10 -15.29
N ILE A 280 -6.76 10.08 -16.53
CA ILE A 280 -5.97 9.69 -17.69
C ILE A 280 -5.49 10.94 -18.43
N ARG A 281 -4.17 11.06 -18.57
CA ARG A 281 -3.50 12.16 -19.28
C ARG A 281 -2.40 11.57 -20.15
N ASP A 282 -2.28 12.07 -21.38
CA ASP A 282 -1.26 11.65 -22.35
C ASP A 282 -1.17 10.12 -22.53
N GLY A 283 -2.33 9.44 -22.52
CA GLY A 283 -2.43 7.99 -22.66
C GLY A 283 -1.92 7.21 -21.44
N ARG A 284 -1.87 7.82 -20.26
CA ARG A 284 -1.36 7.21 -19.04
C ARG A 284 -2.20 7.54 -17.81
N PHE A 285 -2.24 6.60 -16.88
CA PHE A 285 -2.68 6.82 -15.51
C PHE A 285 -1.45 7.08 -14.63
N HIS A 286 -1.41 8.21 -13.92
CA HIS A 286 -0.29 8.57 -13.04
C HIS A 286 -0.68 8.38 -11.58
N PRO A 287 -0.59 7.15 -11.03
CA PRO A 287 -1.01 6.87 -9.66
C PRO A 287 -0.11 7.60 -8.66
N LYS A 288 -0.72 8.37 -7.76
CA LYS A 288 -0.04 9.02 -6.64
C LYS A 288 -0.13 8.13 -5.40
N TYR A 289 1.01 7.69 -4.90
CA TYR A 289 1.09 6.86 -3.69
C TYR A 289 1.55 7.68 -2.48
N VAL A 290 0.96 7.37 -1.33
CA VAL A 290 1.42 7.83 -0.02
C VAL A 290 2.17 6.66 0.63
N VAL A 291 3.49 6.70 0.53
CA VAL A 291 4.38 5.69 1.12
C VAL A 291 4.23 5.72 2.65
N GLY A 292 4.12 4.53 3.24
CA GLY A 292 3.85 4.39 4.67
C GLY A 292 2.55 5.09 5.14
N GLY A 293 1.58 5.29 4.25
CA GLY A 293 0.32 6.00 4.53
C GLY A 293 -0.63 5.24 5.46
N VAL A 294 -0.49 3.92 5.56
CA VAL A 294 -1.21 3.10 6.54
C VAL A 294 -0.30 2.78 7.72
N VAL A 295 -0.85 2.65 8.93
CA VAL A 295 -0.10 2.32 10.16
C VAL A 295 0.79 1.08 10.02
N THR A 296 0.37 0.09 9.24
CA THR A 296 1.16 -1.14 8.96
C THR A 296 2.35 -0.91 8.04
N GLY A 297 2.47 0.25 7.38
CA GLY A 297 3.50 0.54 6.38
C GLY A 297 3.08 0.30 4.94
N ARG A 298 1.87 -0.25 4.74
CA ARG A 298 1.28 -0.32 3.40
C ARG A 298 1.15 1.07 2.80
N TRP A 299 1.37 1.13 1.49
CA TRP A 299 1.11 2.34 0.73
C TRP A 299 -0.39 2.57 0.67
N ALA A 300 -0.77 3.85 0.72
CA ALA A 300 -2.10 4.31 0.35
C ALA A 300 -2.03 4.96 -1.03
N ALA A 301 -3.18 5.12 -1.70
CA ALA A 301 -3.29 5.94 -2.89
C ALA A 301 -3.94 7.27 -2.53
N ASP A 302 -3.47 8.33 -3.18
CA ASP A 302 -4.10 9.63 -3.17
C ASP A 302 -4.89 9.82 -4.47
N GLY A 303 -6.20 9.59 -4.38
CA GLY A 303 -7.12 9.64 -5.51
C GLY A 303 -6.92 8.53 -6.55
N GLY A 304 -7.67 8.63 -7.64
CA GLY A 304 -7.54 7.77 -8.83
C GLY A 304 -7.81 6.27 -8.64
N GLY A 305 -8.04 5.78 -7.43
CA GLY A 305 -8.25 4.37 -7.18
C GLY A 305 -7.01 3.50 -7.42
N ALA A 306 -5.78 4.06 -7.28
CA ALA A 306 -4.54 3.34 -7.56
C ALA A 306 -4.30 2.07 -6.70
N MET A 307 -5.09 1.86 -5.65
CA MET A 307 -5.05 0.63 -4.86
C MET A 307 -5.88 -0.53 -5.43
N GLN A 308 -6.77 -0.28 -6.40
CA GLN A 308 -7.62 -1.33 -6.99
C GLN A 308 -8.03 -0.98 -8.42
N LEU A 309 -7.55 -1.73 -9.41
CA LEU A 309 -8.09 -1.71 -10.78
C LEU A 309 -9.16 -2.80 -10.95
N PRO A 310 -10.45 -2.43 -11.11
CA PRO A 310 -11.53 -3.40 -11.30
C PRO A 310 -11.31 -4.24 -12.55
N LYS A 311 -11.66 -5.53 -12.49
CA LYS A 311 -11.50 -6.47 -13.61
C LYS A 311 -12.08 -5.93 -14.93
N GLY A 312 -13.24 -5.28 -14.88
CA GLY A 312 -13.94 -4.80 -16.07
C GLY A 312 -13.22 -3.71 -16.86
N ILE A 313 -12.22 -3.04 -16.29
CA ILE A 313 -11.46 -1.98 -16.99
C ILE A 313 -9.99 -2.36 -17.22
N ARG A 314 -9.55 -3.53 -16.75
CA ARG A 314 -8.14 -3.97 -16.87
C ARG A 314 -7.67 -4.06 -18.31
N GLY A 315 -8.58 -4.33 -19.25
CA GLY A 315 -8.28 -4.34 -20.69
C GLY A 315 -7.86 -2.98 -21.25
N ALA A 316 -8.14 -1.87 -20.55
CA ALA A 316 -7.67 -0.55 -20.94
C ALA A 316 -6.18 -0.32 -20.61
N VAL A 317 -5.58 -1.14 -19.76
CA VAL A 317 -4.14 -1.07 -19.45
C VAL A 317 -3.39 -1.90 -20.49
N VAL A 318 -2.81 -1.22 -21.47
CA VAL A 318 -2.18 -1.83 -22.64
C VAL A 318 -0.78 -1.26 -22.79
N ALA A 319 0.22 -2.13 -22.94
CA ALA A 319 1.60 -1.70 -23.17
C ALA A 319 1.74 -0.87 -24.46
N ASP A 320 2.68 0.07 -24.43
CA ASP A 320 3.07 0.82 -25.63
C ASP A 320 3.52 -0.09 -26.79
N PRO A 321 3.42 0.36 -28.04
CA PRO A 321 3.90 -0.39 -29.20
C PRO A 321 5.38 -0.81 -29.06
N GLY A 322 5.67 -2.10 -29.23
CA GLY A 322 7.03 -2.66 -29.04
C GLY A 322 7.39 -2.97 -27.58
N TRP A 323 6.49 -2.71 -26.63
CA TRP A 323 6.68 -2.97 -25.21
C TRP A 323 5.73 -4.06 -24.69
N LYS A 324 5.99 -4.51 -23.47
CA LYS A 324 5.19 -5.48 -22.71
C LYS A 324 5.00 -5.03 -21.27
N LEU A 325 3.95 -5.54 -20.64
CA LEU A 325 3.78 -5.50 -19.19
C LEU A 325 4.31 -6.81 -18.61
N VAL A 326 5.23 -6.72 -17.66
CA VAL A 326 5.64 -7.83 -16.82
C VAL A 326 4.93 -7.68 -15.48
N VAL A 327 3.89 -8.49 -15.29
CA VAL A 327 3.02 -8.47 -14.11
C VAL A 327 3.46 -9.58 -13.18
N ALA A 328 3.73 -9.25 -11.91
CA ALA A 328 4.14 -10.23 -10.92
C ALA A 328 3.33 -10.10 -9.63
N ASP A 329 2.85 -11.23 -9.13
CA ASP A 329 1.98 -11.34 -7.94
C ASP A 329 2.59 -12.38 -6.98
N ALA A 330 2.81 -12.00 -5.72
CA ALA A 330 3.40 -12.89 -4.72
C ALA A 330 2.35 -13.80 -4.08
N ALA A 331 2.44 -15.10 -4.37
CA ALA A 331 1.42 -16.06 -3.97
C ALA A 331 1.45 -16.32 -2.45
N GLN A 332 0.32 -16.05 -1.79
CA GLN A 332 0.12 -16.26 -0.35
C GLN A 332 1.22 -15.61 0.51
N LEU A 333 1.58 -14.37 0.19
CA LEU A 333 2.66 -13.64 0.86
C LEU A 333 2.50 -13.63 2.39
N GLU A 334 1.34 -13.23 2.91
CA GLU A 334 1.13 -13.06 4.36
C GLU A 334 1.33 -14.36 5.16
N PRO A 335 0.73 -15.52 4.78
CA PRO A 335 1.04 -16.80 5.44
C PRO A 335 2.52 -17.20 5.39
N ARG A 336 3.23 -16.91 4.30
CA ARG A 336 4.67 -17.23 4.16
C ARG A 336 5.52 -16.32 5.04
N VAL A 337 5.18 -15.04 5.11
CA VAL A 337 5.77 -14.08 6.05
C VAL A 337 5.53 -14.55 7.48
N LEU A 338 4.32 -15.03 7.82
CA LEU A 338 4.03 -15.57 9.13
C LEU A 338 4.93 -16.77 9.47
N ALA A 339 5.05 -17.75 8.57
CA ALA A 339 5.95 -18.89 8.75
C ALA A 339 7.39 -18.44 9.03
N ALA A 340 7.87 -17.46 8.25
CA ALA A 340 9.23 -16.95 8.38
C ALA A 340 9.48 -16.16 9.68
N MET A 341 8.60 -15.21 10.01
CA MET A 341 8.77 -14.37 11.20
C MET A 341 8.55 -15.12 12.51
N SER A 342 7.78 -16.21 12.48
CA SER A 342 7.58 -17.08 13.65
C SER A 342 8.69 -18.12 13.82
N GLY A 343 9.47 -18.40 12.77
CA GLY A 343 10.43 -19.51 12.76
C GLY A 343 9.79 -20.89 12.53
N ASP A 344 8.51 -20.96 12.17
CA ASP A 344 7.76 -22.21 12.06
C ASP A 344 8.17 -23.01 10.81
N ARG A 345 9.14 -23.92 10.99
CA ARG A 345 9.69 -24.74 9.89
C ARG A 345 8.65 -25.68 9.28
N ALA A 346 7.66 -26.13 10.05
CA ALA A 346 6.60 -27.01 9.54
C ALA A 346 5.69 -26.24 8.58
N MET A 347 5.33 -25.00 8.94
CA MET A 347 4.55 -24.12 8.06
C MET A 347 5.35 -23.71 6.82
N ALA A 348 6.65 -23.44 6.96
CA ALA A 348 7.53 -23.13 5.84
C ALA A 348 7.62 -24.31 4.85
N ALA A 349 7.85 -25.53 5.36
CA ALA A 349 7.89 -26.75 4.56
C ALA A 349 6.54 -27.08 3.88
N ALA A 350 5.42 -26.69 4.49
CA ALA A 350 4.10 -26.84 3.85
C ALA A 350 4.05 -26.08 2.51
N GLY A 351 4.61 -24.87 2.46
CA GLY A 351 4.61 -24.00 1.28
C GLY A 351 5.79 -24.18 0.33
N ASP A 352 6.72 -25.09 0.59
CA ASP A 352 7.93 -25.21 -0.21
C ASP A 352 7.67 -25.89 -1.56
N GLY A 353 8.02 -25.21 -2.66
CA GLY A 353 7.82 -25.69 -4.03
C GLY A 353 6.37 -25.91 -4.48
N ARG A 354 5.37 -25.51 -3.68
CA ARG A 354 3.94 -25.75 -3.95
C ARG A 354 3.03 -24.68 -3.34
N ASP A 355 1.73 -24.77 -3.65
CA ASP A 355 0.69 -23.98 -3.00
C ASP A 355 0.65 -24.30 -1.49
N LEU A 356 0.70 -23.25 -0.67
CA LEU A 356 0.76 -23.41 0.79
C LEU A 356 -0.48 -24.16 1.32
N TYR A 357 -1.67 -23.89 0.79
CA TYR A 357 -2.90 -24.48 1.30
C TYR A 357 -2.97 -25.97 0.97
N ASP A 358 -2.50 -26.38 -0.22
CA ASP A 358 -2.30 -27.80 -0.53
C ASP A 358 -1.26 -28.44 0.40
N GLY A 359 -0.23 -27.69 0.78
CA GLY A 359 0.72 -28.11 1.80
C GLY A 359 0.11 -28.35 3.17
N VAL A 360 -0.82 -27.49 3.60
CA VAL A 360 -1.57 -27.63 4.86
C VAL A 360 -2.51 -28.85 4.81
N VAL A 361 -3.06 -29.18 3.64
CA VAL A 361 -3.81 -30.44 3.45
C VAL A 361 -2.86 -31.63 3.57
N ALA A 362 -1.71 -31.59 2.90
CA ALA A 362 -0.72 -32.67 2.92
C ALA A 362 -0.12 -32.93 4.31
N SER A 363 -0.12 -31.94 5.22
CA SER A 363 0.28 -32.14 6.62
C SER A 363 -0.77 -32.88 7.46
N GLY A 364 -1.97 -33.10 6.91
CA GLY A 364 -3.10 -33.74 7.61
C GLY A 364 -3.85 -32.80 8.56
N ALA A 365 -3.56 -31.49 8.54
CA ALA A 365 -4.24 -30.53 9.42
C ALA A 365 -5.72 -30.33 9.05
N VAL A 366 -6.04 -30.43 7.76
CA VAL A 366 -7.38 -30.24 7.18
C VAL A 366 -7.56 -31.14 5.95
N GLU A 367 -8.80 -31.32 5.49
CA GLU A 367 -9.13 -32.28 4.42
C GLU A 367 -9.10 -31.65 3.03
N THR A 368 -9.41 -30.35 2.93
CA THR A 368 -9.51 -29.66 1.63
C THR A 368 -8.74 -28.36 1.61
N ARG A 369 -8.31 -27.94 0.42
CA ARG A 369 -7.64 -26.65 0.20
C ARG A 369 -8.50 -25.47 0.63
N GLN A 370 -9.82 -25.54 0.42
CA GLN A 370 -10.76 -24.51 0.85
C GLN A 370 -10.80 -24.39 2.38
N GLN A 371 -10.84 -25.52 3.09
CA GLN A 371 -10.74 -25.54 4.55
C GLN A 371 -9.41 -24.98 5.05
N ALA A 372 -8.28 -25.36 4.42
CA ALA A 372 -6.96 -24.79 4.73
C ALA A 372 -6.95 -23.27 4.62
N LYS A 373 -7.46 -22.74 3.51
CA LYS A 373 -7.54 -21.30 3.27
C LYS A 373 -8.41 -20.60 4.30
N LEU A 374 -9.64 -21.08 4.54
CA LEU A 374 -10.55 -20.48 5.49
C LEU A 374 -10.01 -20.52 6.93
N ALA A 375 -9.45 -21.66 7.34
CA ALA A 375 -8.90 -21.84 8.68
C ALA A 375 -7.66 -20.96 8.89
N MET A 376 -6.75 -20.88 7.91
CA MET A 376 -5.54 -20.06 8.00
C MET A 376 -5.87 -18.57 8.05
N LEU A 377 -6.76 -18.08 7.16
CA LEU A 377 -7.20 -16.68 7.19
C LEU A 377 -7.98 -16.37 8.48
N GLY A 378 -8.79 -17.31 8.97
CA GLY A 378 -9.50 -17.17 10.23
C GLY A 378 -8.57 -17.08 11.44
N ALA A 379 -7.53 -17.91 11.47
CA ALA A 379 -6.51 -17.88 12.52
C ALA A 379 -5.68 -16.58 12.47
N MET A 380 -5.21 -16.20 11.27
CA MET A 380 -4.40 -15.01 11.04
C MET A 380 -5.14 -13.70 11.33
N TYR A 381 -6.44 -13.61 11.04
CA TYR A 381 -7.19 -12.35 11.20
C TYR A 381 -8.22 -12.35 12.34
N GLY A 382 -8.32 -13.44 13.08
CA GLY A 382 -9.20 -13.56 14.25
C GLY A 382 -10.68 -13.74 13.92
N ALA A 383 -10.99 -14.29 12.74
CA ALA A 383 -12.34 -14.80 12.45
C ALA A 383 -12.45 -16.24 13.00
N THR A 384 -12.90 -16.36 14.24
CA THR A 384 -13.03 -17.65 14.96
C THR A 384 -14.45 -18.24 14.90
N GLN A 385 -15.36 -17.64 14.15
CA GLN A 385 -16.73 -18.14 13.98
C GLN A 385 -16.87 -19.00 12.71
N GLY A 386 -17.81 -19.93 12.72
CA GLY A 386 -18.08 -20.83 11.60
C GLY A 386 -17.08 -22.00 11.46
N GLU A 387 -17.07 -22.62 10.27
CA GLU A 387 -16.26 -23.81 9.98
C GLU A 387 -14.75 -23.56 10.14
N GLY A 388 -14.27 -22.38 9.74
CA GLY A 388 -12.85 -22.00 9.88
C GLY A 388 -12.37 -21.95 11.33
N GLY A 389 -13.23 -21.51 12.26
CA GLY A 389 -12.94 -21.50 13.69
C GLY A 389 -12.77 -22.89 14.31
N ARG A 390 -13.57 -23.87 13.84
CA ARG A 390 -13.50 -25.26 14.31
C ARG A 390 -12.17 -25.94 13.95
N LEU A 391 -11.51 -25.47 12.89
CA LEU A 391 -10.27 -26.05 12.39
C LEU A 391 -9.00 -25.42 13.01
N VAL A 392 -9.13 -24.29 13.71
CA VAL A 392 -7.99 -23.61 14.37
C VAL A 392 -7.21 -24.53 15.31
N PRO A 393 -7.83 -25.36 16.18
CA PRO A 393 -7.07 -26.28 17.04
C PRO A 393 -6.25 -27.33 16.29
N ARG A 394 -6.60 -27.65 15.04
CA ARG A 394 -5.78 -28.53 14.18
C ARG A 394 -4.58 -27.76 13.63
N LEU A 395 -4.78 -26.51 13.19
CA LEU A 395 -3.68 -25.63 12.77
C LEU A 395 -2.69 -25.33 13.89
N VAL A 396 -3.16 -25.06 15.11
CA VAL A 396 -2.30 -24.82 16.28
C VAL A 396 -1.38 -26.03 16.54
N ARG A 397 -1.88 -27.25 16.34
CA ARG A 397 -1.06 -28.46 16.47
C ARG A 397 -0.05 -28.63 15.34
N ALA A 398 -0.43 -28.26 14.12
CA ALA A 398 0.43 -28.39 12.95
C ALA A 398 1.53 -27.30 12.90
N PHE A 399 1.21 -26.06 13.29
CA PHE A 399 2.06 -24.87 13.15
C PHE A 399 2.10 -24.04 14.44
N PRO A 400 2.57 -24.63 15.56
CA PRO A 400 2.43 -24.02 16.89
C PRO A 400 3.13 -22.66 17.02
N GLN A 401 4.28 -22.46 16.37
CA GLN A 401 5.05 -21.21 16.51
C GLN A 401 4.38 -20.07 15.76
N ALA A 402 3.87 -20.35 14.55
CA ALA A 402 3.11 -19.40 13.75
C ALA A 402 1.85 -18.94 14.50
N LEU A 403 1.08 -19.88 15.03
CA LEU A 403 -0.16 -19.56 15.73
C LEU A 403 0.08 -18.88 17.08
N ASP A 404 1.13 -19.24 17.82
CA ASP A 404 1.51 -18.54 19.05
C ASP A 404 1.89 -17.08 18.79
N LEU A 405 2.62 -16.78 17.71
CA LEU A 405 3.02 -15.42 17.38
C LEU A 405 1.82 -14.47 17.19
N VAL A 406 0.83 -14.88 16.39
CA VAL A 406 -0.39 -14.09 16.13
C VAL A 406 -1.32 -14.03 17.35
N GLU A 407 -1.30 -15.07 18.20
CA GLU A 407 -2.05 -15.08 19.46
C GLU A 407 -1.44 -14.16 20.51
N ARG A 408 -0.11 -14.16 20.67
CA ARG A 408 0.59 -13.20 21.54
C ARG A 408 0.35 -11.76 21.11
N ALA A 409 0.38 -11.49 19.81
CA ALA A 409 0.07 -10.16 19.27
C ALA A 409 -1.37 -9.75 19.60
N ALA A 410 -2.35 -10.66 19.46
CA ALA A 410 -3.75 -10.39 19.81
C ALA A 410 -3.92 -10.07 21.30
N ARG A 411 -3.32 -10.90 22.17
CA ARG A 411 -3.39 -10.69 23.62
C ARG A 411 -2.74 -9.37 24.05
N ALA A 412 -1.66 -8.96 23.41
CA ALA A 412 -1.05 -7.65 23.65
C ALA A 412 -2.04 -6.52 23.30
N GLY A 413 -2.66 -6.57 22.13
CA GLY A 413 -3.69 -5.60 21.74
C GLY A 413 -4.88 -5.55 22.68
N GLU A 414 -5.36 -6.71 23.16
CA GLU A 414 -6.44 -6.79 24.16
C GLU A 414 -6.07 -6.13 25.50
N ARG A 415 -4.78 -6.10 25.83
CA ARG A 415 -4.26 -5.38 27.02
C ARG A 415 -4.01 -3.89 26.77
N GLY A 416 -4.10 -3.43 25.51
CA GLY A 416 -3.75 -2.08 25.08
C GLY A 416 -2.25 -1.87 24.85
N GLU A 417 -1.50 -2.96 24.70
CA GLU A 417 -0.05 -2.93 24.48
C GLU A 417 0.29 -2.84 22.98
N PRO A 418 1.37 -2.13 22.62
CA PRO A 418 1.83 -2.07 21.24
C PRO A 418 2.52 -3.37 20.81
N VAL A 419 2.50 -3.63 19.50
CA VAL A 419 3.22 -4.75 18.86
C VAL A 419 4.18 -4.21 17.79
N THR A 420 5.14 -5.04 17.37
CA THR A 420 6.12 -4.67 16.35
C THR A 420 6.12 -5.64 15.17
N THR A 421 6.41 -5.13 13.98
CA THR A 421 6.80 -5.93 12.81
C THR A 421 8.22 -6.47 12.96
N LEU A 422 8.67 -7.29 12.00
CA LEU A 422 10.02 -7.83 11.99
C LEU A 422 11.11 -6.75 12.03
N LEU A 423 10.97 -5.68 11.24
CA LEU A 423 12.00 -4.63 11.19
C LEU A 423 11.82 -3.50 12.22
N GLY A 424 10.83 -3.63 13.13
CA GLY A 424 10.68 -2.75 14.29
C GLY A 424 9.66 -1.62 14.14
N ARG A 425 8.85 -1.60 13.06
CA ARG A 425 7.69 -0.71 12.95
C ARG A 425 6.70 -1.05 14.08
N THR A 426 6.25 -0.05 14.81
CA THR A 426 5.43 -0.22 16.01
C THR A 426 3.98 0.19 15.75
N SER A 427 3.04 -0.59 16.27
CA SER A 427 1.61 -0.28 16.17
C SER A 427 1.23 0.91 17.06
N PRO A 428 0.19 1.68 16.69
CA PRO A 428 -0.43 2.60 17.65
C PRO A 428 -0.98 1.85 18.87
N VAL A 429 -1.22 2.58 19.95
CA VAL A 429 -1.89 2.12 21.17
C VAL A 429 -3.27 2.78 21.28
N PRO A 430 -4.20 2.22 22.08
CA PRO A 430 -5.46 2.89 22.37
C PRO A 430 -5.25 4.25 23.04
N GLU A 431 -6.17 5.19 22.78
CA GLU A 431 -6.24 6.47 23.48
C GLU A 431 -6.61 6.29 24.97
N ASP A 432 -6.31 7.29 25.80
CA ASP A 432 -6.55 7.26 27.26
C ASP A 432 -7.98 6.89 27.64
N ALA A 433 -8.98 7.39 26.89
CA ALA A 433 -10.39 7.08 27.08
C ALA A 433 -10.70 5.57 26.99
N TRP A 434 -9.87 4.78 26.28
CA TRP A 434 -9.98 3.32 26.26
C TRP A 434 -9.63 2.73 27.64
N PHE A 435 -8.56 3.21 28.27
CA PHE A 435 -8.11 2.74 29.58
C PHE A 435 -9.04 3.21 30.70
N GLU A 436 -9.53 4.44 30.62
CA GLU A 436 -10.53 4.98 31.55
C GLU A 436 -11.82 4.15 31.50
N ALA A 437 -12.35 3.88 30.31
CA ALA A 437 -13.54 3.04 30.13
C ALA A 437 -13.33 1.62 30.68
N ARG A 438 -12.12 1.05 30.48
CA ARG A 438 -11.76 -0.25 31.06
C ARG A 438 -11.76 -0.20 32.59
N ASN A 439 -11.09 0.79 33.18
CA ASN A 439 -11.01 0.94 34.62
C ASN A 439 -12.40 1.12 35.24
N GLN A 440 -13.25 1.95 34.62
CA GLN A 440 -14.62 2.20 35.07
C GLN A 440 -15.51 0.94 35.01
N ALA A 441 -15.36 0.10 33.97
CA ALA A 441 -16.18 -1.11 33.83
C ALA A 441 -15.94 -2.17 34.92
N TYR A 442 -14.80 -2.10 35.62
CA TYR A 442 -14.42 -3.02 36.70
C TYR A 442 -14.44 -2.35 38.09
N THR A 443 -15.10 -1.19 38.24
CA THR A 443 -15.42 -0.61 39.55
C THR A 443 -16.78 -1.10 40.06
N VAL A 444 -17.16 -0.65 41.27
CA VAL A 444 -18.49 -0.89 41.85
C VAL A 444 -19.62 -0.29 40.99
N GLU A 445 -19.33 0.75 40.21
CA GLU A 445 -20.28 1.41 39.31
C GLU A 445 -20.36 0.72 37.92
N GLY A 446 -19.51 -0.28 37.67
CA GLY A 446 -19.44 -0.99 36.41
C GLY A 446 -20.68 -1.85 36.16
N THR A 447 -21.32 -1.68 34.99
CA THR A 447 -22.46 -2.51 34.57
C THR A 447 -22.04 -3.66 33.64
N PRO A 448 -22.82 -4.74 33.53
CA PRO A 448 -22.59 -5.81 32.55
C PRO A 448 -22.59 -5.31 31.08
N ALA A 449 -23.27 -4.20 30.79
CA ALA A 449 -23.22 -3.58 29.48
C ALA A 449 -21.85 -2.92 29.21
N MET A 450 -21.30 -2.22 30.20
CA MET A 450 -19.97 -1.60 30.12
C MET A 450 -18.87 -2.65 29.96
N GLN A 451 -18.94 -3.73 30.73
CA GLN A 451 -17.98 -4.84 30.63
C GLN A 451 -17.98 -5.45 29.22
N ARG A 452 -19.16 -5.75 28.66
CA ARG A 452 -19.28 -6.27 27.29
C ARG A 452 -18.75 -5.30 26.24
N ALA A 453 -18.98 -4.00 26.41
CA ALA A 453 -18.46 -2.98 25.50
C ALA A 453 -16.92 -2.92 25.53
N VAL A 454 -16.33 -2.94 26.74
CA VAL A 454 -14.87 -2.98 26.95
C VAL A 454 -14.26 -4.23 26.34
N GLU A 455 -14.84 -5.41 26.59
CA GLU A 455 -14.36 -6.66 26.00
C GLU A 455 -14.45 -6.66 24.47
N SER A 456 -15.54 -6.13 23.90
CA SER A 456 -15.69 -5.99 22.45
C SER A 456 -14.62 -5.08 21.84
N ARG A 457 -14.33 -3.96 22.51
CA ARG A 457 -13.27 -3.03 22.11
C ARG A 457 -11.89 -3.66 22.25
N ALA A 458 -11.62 -4.39 23.33
CA ALA A 458 -10.38 -5.13 23.54
C ALA A 458 -10.16 -6.18 22.45
N ARG A 459 -11.16 -7.03 22.14
CA ARG A 459 -11.08 -8.02 21.04
C ARG A 459 -10.85 -7.36 19.68
N SER A 460 -11.37 -6.15 19.48
CA SER A 460 -11.15 -5.39 18.24
C SER A 460 -9.69 -4.93 18.12
N TRP A 461 -9.09 -4.48 19.23
CA TRP A 461 -7.65 -4.21 19.30
C TRP A 461 -6.82 -5.48 19.14
N GLY A 462 -7.24 -6.61 19.71
CA GLY A 462 -6.58 -7.90 19.50
C GLY A 462 -6.56 -8.33 18.03
N ARG A 463 -7.66 -8.17 17.29
CA ARG A 463 -7.68 -8.40 15.83
C ARG A 463 -6.77 -7.42 15.09
N PHE A 464 -6.78 -6.15 15.48
CA PHE A 464 -5.92 -5.14 14.86
C PHE A 464 -4.43 -5.47 15.02
N THR A 465 -3.95 -5.73 16.23
CA THR A 465 -2.52 -6.03 16.48
C THR A 465 -2.09 -7.35 15.86
N ARG A 466 -2.99 -8.35 15.83
CA ARG A 466 -2.77 -9.59 15.10
C ARG A 466 -2.53 -9.36 13.61
N ASN A 467 -3.39 -8.57 12.97
CA ASN A 467 -3.23 -8.24 11.55
C ASN A 467 -1.96 -7.41 11.34
N PHE A 468 -1.67 -6.49 12.25
CA PHE A 468 -0.55 -5.55 12.15
C PHE A 468 0.79 -6.26 11.97
N VAL A 469 1.09 -7.25 12.81
CA VAL A 469 2.42 -7.91 12.79
C VAL A 469 2.70 -8.62 11.47
N VAL A 470 1.70 -9.29 10.90
CA VAL A 470 1.86 -10.02 9.63
C VAL A 470 1.82 -9.07 8.44
N GLN A 471 0.81 -8.19 8.39
CA GLN A 471 0.62 -7.29 7.26
C GLN A 471 1.74 -6.25 7.15
N GLY A 472 2.25 -5.77 8.29
CA GLY A 472 3.35 -4.84 8.31
C GLY A 472 4.66 -5.48 7.89
N THR A 473 4.95 -6.69 8.36
CA THR A 473 6.13 -7.44 7.89
C THR A 473 6.04 -7.79 6.40
N ALA A 474 4.83 -8.06 5.88
CA ALA A 474 4.62 -8.22 4.44
C ALA A 474 4.85 -6.93 3.64
N ALA A 475 4.50 -5.76 4.19
CA ALA A 475 4.81 -4.48 3.59
C ALA A 475 6.33 -4.21 3.57
N GLU A 476 7.05 -4.56 4.64
CA GLU A 476 8.51 -4.50 4.71
C GLU A 476 9.17 -5.38 3.64
N TRP A 477 8.64 -6.59 3.43
CA TRP A 477 9.09 -7.48 2.36
C TRP A 477 8.86 -6.87 0.96
N ALA A 478 7.67 -6.31 0.71
CA ALA A 478 7.35 -5.67 -0.56
C ALA A 478 8.25 -4.47 -0.86
N LEU A 479 8.59 -3.66 0.15
CA LEU A 479 9.55 -2.56 0.01
C LEU A 479 10.96 -3.07 -0.35
N ALA A 480 11.43 -4.13 0.31
CA ALA A 480 12.73 -4.74 -0.02
C ALA A 480 12.73 -5.33 -1.43
N TRP A 481 11.62 -5.94 -1.86
CA TRP A 481 11.43 -6.48 -3.20
C TRP A 481 11.50 -5.38 -4.27
N MET A 482 10.73 -4.31 -4.11
CA MET A 482 10.76 -3.16 -5.03
C MET A 482 12.11 -2.47 -5.03
N GLY A 483 12.75 -2.30 -3.86
CA GLY A 483 14.07 -1.69 -3.73
C GLY A 483 15.18 -2.48 -4.44
N SER A 484 15.17 -3.81 -4.29
CA SER A 484 16.11 -4.69 -5.02
C SER A 484 15.88 -4.62 -6.53
N LEU A 485 14.63 -4.76 -6.98
CA LEU A 485 14.28 -4.69 -8.39
C LEU A 485 14.71 -3.34 -9.00
N ARG A 486 14.34 -2.23 -8.34
CA ARG A 486 14.73 -0.88 -8.80
C ARG A 486 16.24 -0.74 -8.95
N SER A 487 17.01 -1.24 -7.99
CA SER A 487 18.48 -1.18 -8.02
C SER A 487 19.05 -1.95 -9.21
N ARG A 488 18.50 -3.14 -9.51
CA ARG A 488 18.89 -3.97 -10.66
C ARG A 488 18.55 -3.30 -11.99
N LEU A 489 17.35 -2.70 -12.09
CA LEU A 489 16.93 -1.96 -13.28
C LEU A 489 17.80 -0.73 -13.53
N LEU A 490 18.05 0.09 -12.50
CA LEU A 490 18.91 1.27 -12.59
C LEU A 490 20.36 0.92 -12.97
N ALA A 491 20.90 -0.17 -12.42
CA ALA A 491 22.27 -0.60 -12.73
C ALA A 491 22.46 -0.98 -14.22
N ARG A 492 21.42 -1.53 -14.86
CA ARG A 492 21.46 -1.89 -16.29
C ARG A 492 21.02 -0.74 -17.20
N PHE A 493 20.07 0.07 -16.76
CA PHE A 493 19.44 1.16 -17.51
C PHE A 493 19.56 2.47 -16.71
N PRO A 494 20.74 3.13 -16.75
CA PRO A 494 21.03 4.33 -15.96
C PRO A 494 20.44 5.63 -16.53
N GLY A 495 19.85 5.58 -17.73
CA GLY A 495 19.21 6.73 -18.38
C GLY A 495 17.92 7.19 -17.69
N ALA A 496 17.10 7.96 -18.40
CA ALA A 496 15.82 8.39 -17.86
C ALA A 496 14.94 7.16 -17.55
N VAL A 497 14.05 7.28 -16.55
CA VAL A 497 13.23 6.16 -16.08
C VAL A 497 12.48 5.47 -17.24
N THR A 498 11.98 6.27 -18.18
CA THR A 498 11.17 5.81 -19.32
C THR A 498 12.00 5.31 -20.51
N ASP A 499 13.34 5.40 -20.48
CA ASP A 499 14.20 4.90 -21.56
C ASP A 499 14.36 3.36 -21.55
N GLY A 500 14.05 2.73 -20.42
CA GLY A 500 14.17 1.28 -20.24
C GLY A 500 13.03 0.70 -19.39
N PRO A 501 13.16 -0.56 -18.94
CA PRO A 501 12.19 -1.17 -18.05
C PRO A 501 12.04 -0.40 -16.72
N HIS A 502 10.80 -0.10 -16.33
CA HIS A 502 10.50 0.64 -15.11
C HIS A 502 9.20 0.18 -14.45
N LEU A 503 9.11 0.32 -13.13
CA LEU A 503 7.87 0.04 -12.41
C LEU A 503 6.82 1.10 -12.78
N VAL A 504 5.60 0.67 -13.08
CA VAL A 504 4.48 1.54 -13.45
C VAL A 504 3.26 1.38 -12.55
N PHE A 505 3.21 0.31 -11.75
CA PHE A 505 2.10 0.08 -10.84
C PHE A 505 2.49 -0.83 -9.68
N PHE A 506 1.93 -0.57 -8.51
CA PHE A 506 2.10 -1.40 -7.31
C PHE A 506 0.79 -1.48 -6.52
N VAL A 507 0.36 -2.69 -6.18
CA VAL A 507 -0.79 -2.94 -5.32
C VAL A 507 -0.49 -4.11 -4.40
N HIS A 508 -0.30 -3.82 -3.11
CA HIS A 508 -0.06 -4.80 -2.05
C HIS A 508 1.16 -5.70 -2.30
N ASP A 509 0.96 -6.81 -2.97
CA ASP A 509 1.92 -7.87 -3.29
C ASP A 509 2.07 -8.09 -4.80
N GLU A 510 1.51 -7.18 -5.59
CA GLU A 510 1.60 -7.15 -7.05
C GLU A 510 2.39 -5.93 -7.54
N ILE A 511 3.34 -6.17 -8.46
CA ILE A 511 4.05 -5.13 -9.20
C ILE A 511 3.80 -5.29 -10.70
N VAL A 512 3.83 -4.16 -11.41
CA VAL A 512 3.81 -4.13 -12.87
C VAL A 512 5.01 -3.34 -13.36
N VAL A 513 5.79 -3.96 -14.24
CA VAL A 513 6.90 -3.32 -14.95
C VAL A 513 6.50 -3.15 -16.41
N HIS A 514 6.68 -1.96 -16.96
CA HIS A 514 6.56 -1.70 -18.39
C HIS A 514 7.97 -1.77 -19.00
N ALA A 515 8.15 -2.63 -19.99
CA ALA A 515 9.48 -2.95 -20.54
C ALA A 515 9.45 -3.08 -22.07
N PRO A 516 10.52 -2.70 -22.78
CA PRO A 516 10.69 -3.08 -24.18
C PRO A 516 10.59 -4.60 -24.33
N ALA A 517 9.94 -5.08 -25.38
CA ALA A 517 9.63 -6.50 -25.54
C ALA A 517 10.88 -7.39 -25.49
N GLU A 518 12.01 -6.91 -26.01
CA GLU A 518 13.31 -7.60 -25.98
C GLU A 518 13.91 -7.77 -24.57
N HIS A 519 13.44 -7.00 -23.58
CA HIS A 519 13.93 -7.07 -22.20
C HIS A 519 12.93 -7.70 -21.24
N ALA A 520 11.71 -8.02 -21.69
CA ALA A 520 10.63 -8.48 -20.82
C ALA A 520 10.97 -9.78 -20.07
N GLU A 521 11.59 -10.76 -20.73
CA GLU A 521 12.01 -12.00 -20.07
C GLU A 521 13.13 -11.79 -19.05
N TRP A 522 14.10 -10.92 -19.37
CA TRP A 522 15.15 -10.56 -18.43
C TRP A 522 14.55 -9.87 -17.18
N VAL A 523 13.60 -8.96 -17.38
CA VAL A 523 12.85 -8.31 -16.29
C VAL A 523 12.12 -9.35 -15.45
N ALA A 524 11.45 -10.33 -16.06
CA ALA A 524 10.78 -11.39 -15.33
C ALA A 524 11.75 -12.20 -14.45
N THR A 525 12.95 -12.49 -14.93
CA THR A 525 14.02 -13.10 -14.11
C THR A 525 14.43 -12.18 -12.95
N GLN A 526 14.67 -10.89 -13.21
CA GLN A 526 15.09 -9.95 -12.17
C GLN A 526 14.03 -9.73 -11.09
N ILE A 527 12.75 -9.77 -11.46
CA ILE A 527 11.64 -9.72 -10.50
C ILE A 527 11.69 -10.93 -9.53
N ARG A 528 11.95 -12.13 -10.06
CA ARG A 528 12.09 -13.36 -9.24
C ARG A 528 13.31 -13.30 -8.34
N GLU A 529 14.46 -12.86 -8.87
CA GLU A 529 15.68 -12.69 -8.08
C GLU A 529 15.52 -11.65 -6.98
N ALA A 530 14.84 -10.53 -7.25
CA ALA A 530 14.55 -9.51 -6.26
C ALA A 530 13.66 -10.04 -5.11
N ALA A 531 12.74 -10.96 -5.39
CA ALA A 531 11.92 -11.60 -4.34
C ALA A 531 12.76 -12.54 -3.45
N VAL A 532 13.74 -13.23 -4.04
CA VAL A 532 14.73 -14.03 -3.27
C VAL A 532 15.58 -13.12 -2.39
N ASP A 533 16.05 -11.99 -2.93
CA ASP A 533 16.80 -10.99 -2.16
C ASP A 533 15.98 -10.46 -0.99
N ALA A 534 14.71 -10.09 -1.21
CA ALA A 534 13.81 -9.62 -0.17
C ALA A 534 13.63 -10.67 0.94
N GLY A 535 13.47 -11.95 0.57
CA GLY A 535 13.42 -13.06 1.51
C GLY A 535 14.69 -13.16 2.36
N ARG A 536 15.87 -13.12 1.74
CA ARG A 536 17.17 -13.18 2.43
C ARG A 536 17.45 -11.96 3.29
N LEU A 537 17.11 -10.76 2.83
CA LEU A 537 17.31 -9.52 3.57
C LEU A 537 16.52 -9.50 4.88
N LEU A 538 15.27 -10.00 4.87
CA LEU A 538 14.42 -10.00 6.04
C LEU A 538 14.61 -11.24 6.92
N PHE A 539 14.71 -12.42 6.32
CA PHE A 539 14.64 -13.70 7.04
C PHE A 539 15.95 -14.50 7.02
N GLN A 540 17.02 -13.93 6.45
CA GLN A 540 18.36 -14.53 6.41
C GLN A 540 18.32 -15.95 5.79
N ASP A 541 18.86 -16.94 6.50
CA ASP A 541 18.94 -18.33 6.05
C ASP A 541 17.69 -19.17 6.40
N PHE A 542 16.59 -18.55 6.85
CA PHE A 542 15.36 -19.28 7.14
C PHE A 542 14.79 -19.90 5.85
N PRO A 543 14.44 -21.20 5.83
CA PRO A 543 14.06 -21.91 4.60
C PRO A 543 12.59 -21.63 4.24
N VAL A 544 12.31 -20.41 3.78
CA VAL A 544 11.01 -20.00 3.24
C VAL A 544 11.15 -19.59 1.79
N THR A 545 10.17 -19.95 0.98
CA THR A 545 10.09 -19.53 -0.43
C THR A 545 8.96 -18.53 -0.62
N PHE A 546 9.18 -17.55 -1.51
CA PHE A 546 8.19 -16.54 -1.92
C PHE A 546 7.91 -16.70 -3.42
N PRO A 547 7.12 -17.70 -3.83
CA PRO A 547 6.84 -17.95 -5.23
C PRO A 547 6.06 -16.78 -5.84
N LEU A 548 6.44 -16.42 -7.07
CA LEU A 548 5.78 -15.41 -7.86
C LEU A 548 5.09 -16.03 -9.07
N SER A 549 3.82 -15.68 -9.28
CA SER A 549 3.25 -15.74 -10.63
C SER A 549 3.79 -14.56 -11.42
N VAL A 550 4.40 -14.80 -12.57
CA VAL A 550 4.92 -13.73 -13.44
C VAL A 550 4.41 -13.98 -14.85
N ALA A 551 3.76 -12.97 -15.43
CA ALA A 551 3.21 -13.01 -16.78
C ALA A 551 3.78 -11.85 -17.61
N VAL A 552 4.17 -12.14 -18.85
CA VAL A 552 4.60 -11.15 -19.84
C VAL A 552 3.50 -10.98 -20.86
N VAL A 553 2.82 -9.83 -20.83
CA VAL A 553 1.56 -9.63 -21.57
C VAL A 553 1.52 -8.31 -22.33
N GLY A 554 0.65 -8.23 -23.33
CA GLY A 554 0.37 -6.99 -24.06
C GLY A 554 -0.67 -6.12 -23.35
N ALA A 555 -1.67 -6.75 -22.73
CA ALA A 555 -2.69 -6.09 -21.92
C ALA A 555 -2.73 -6.70 -20.52
N TYR A 556 -3.01 -5.86 -19.52
CA TYR A 556 -3.02 -6.29 -18.12
C TYR A 556 -4.16 -7.27 -17.79
N SER A 557 -5.22 -7.30 -18.60
CA SER A 557 -6.29 -8.32 -18.51
C SER A 557 -5.75 -9.74 -18.64
N ASP A 558 -4.74 -9.94 -19.48
CA ASP A 558 -4.25 -11.26 -19.88
C ASP A 558 -3.27 -11.84 -18.85
N ALA A 559 -2.92 -11.09 -17.80
CA ALA A 559 -1.94 -11.50 -16.80
C ALA A 559 -2.48 -12.48 -15.75
N LYS A 560 -3.81 -12.58 -15.62
CA LYS A 560 -4.47 -13.41 -14.59
C LYS A 560 -5.41 -14.47 -15.16
N ASP A 561 -5.36 -14.67 -16.48
CA ASP A 561 -5.96 -15.81 -17.19
C ASP A 561 -4.89 -16.90 -17.36
#